data_AF-A6EWZ3-F1
#
_entry.id   AF-A6EWZ3-F1
#
_cell.length_a   1.000
_cell.length_b   1.000
_cell.length_c   1.000
_cell.angle_alpha   90.00
_cell.angle_beta   90.00
_cell.angle_gamma   90.00
#
_symmetry.space_group_name_H-M   'P 1'
#
loop_
_entity.id
_entity.type
_entity.pdbx_description
1 polymer ?
#
loop_
_entity_poly.entity_id
_entity_poly.type
_entity_poly.pdbx_seq_one_letter_code
_entity_poly.pdbx_strand_id
1 'polypeptide(L)'
;MSMDTLFPSTFKKRWLRPIKQWVYRLFEVKSGILLSQSVVDVSVSEATRDNAPPHITEARGMESGLPVSSEEFQRRTRQGNRLYQMHLDNQLVSWGWVAGAGSRIGVLHDLYLTVPEGALYIWDCVTIPEYRGRGCFPRLLEGILCANRPTSTLALVAVDVRNGASRRALVKAGFRPGFTYISVRTLGLGLFSIAFKGRNVGRAQPWFDAIGQ
;
A
#
# COMPACT_ATOMS: atom_id res chain seq x y z
N MET A 1 46.57 -19.06 43.91
CA MET A 1 46.61 -19.89 42.68
C MET A 1 45.21 -19.81 42.07
N SER A 2 44.97 -18.82 41.20
CA SER A 2 43.63 -18.45 40.71
C SER A 2 43.30 -19.20 39.41
N MET A 3 42.04 -19.61 39.28
CA MET A 3 41.45 -20.45 38.22
C MET A 3 41.19 -19.68 36.91
N ASP A 4 42.07 -18.74 36.53
CA ASP A 4 41.87 -17.84 35.38
C ASP A 4 42.54 -18.33 34.07
N THR A 5 42.89 -19.61 33.99
CA THR A 5 43.59 -20.19 32.83
C THR A 5 42.76 -21.22 32.06
N LEU A 6 41.47 -20.94 31.83
CA LEU A 6 40.69 -21.67 30.83
C LEU A 6 39.87 -20.66 30.01
N PHE A 7 40.21 -20.53 28.73
CA PHE A 7 39.56 -19.77 27.64
C PHE A 7 40.08 -18.35 27.33
N PRO A 8 40.83 -18.16 26.22
CA PRO A 8 41.23 -16.83 25.77
C PRO A 8 40.02 -16.01 25.26
N SER A 9 39.96 -14.74 25.68
CA SER A 9 38.90 -13.75 25.40
C SER A 9 38.71 -13.41 23.91
N THR A 10 39.58 -13.90 23.03
CA THR A 10 39.51 -13.71 21.57
C THR A 10 38.64 -14.74 20.86
N PHE A 11 38.28 -15.85 21.50
CA PHE A 11 37.47 -16.92 20.87
C PHE A 11 35.98 -16.55 20.75
N LYS A 12 35.44 -15.75 21.68
CA LYS A 12 34.01 -15.36 21.69
C LYS A 12 33.59 -14.45 20.52
N LYS A 13 34.48 -13.59 19.99
CA LYS A 13 34.10 -12.60 18.95
C LYS A 13 34.02 -13.17 17.53
N ARG A 14 34.72 -14.29 17.24
CA ARG A 14 34.77 -14.90 15.90
C ARG A 14 33.67 -15.93 15.68
N TRP A 15 33.21 -16.61 16.73
CA TRP A 15 32.17 -17.65 16.65
C TRP A 15 30.73 -17.10 16.66
N LEU A 16 30.52 -15.88 17.20
CA LEU A 16 29.20 -15.22 17.21
C LEU A 16 28.80 -14.60 15.86
N ARG A 17 29.75 -14.34 14.96
CA ARG A 17 29.49 -13.73 13.63
C ARG A 17 28.55 -14.58 12.74
N PRO A 18 28.76 -15.91 12.57
CA PRO A 18 27.85 -16.73 11.78
C PRO A 18 26.45 -16.83 12.42
N ILE A 19 26.36 -16.91 13.75
CA ILE A 19 25.09 -16.92 14.48
C ILE A 19 24.33 -15.61 14.27
N LYS A 20 25.03 -14.46 14.33
CA LYS A 20 24.41 -13.15 14.10
C LYS A 20 23.82 -13.04 12.70
N GLN A 21 24.54 -13.51 11.67
CA GLN A 21 24.04 -13.53 10.29
C GLN A 21 22.85 -14.47 10.10
N TRP A 22 22.84 -15.62 10.79
CA TRP A 22 21.72 -16.56 10.78
C TRP A 22 20.47 -15.94 11.44
N VAL A 23 20.66 -15.25 12.57
CA VAL A 23 19.59 -14.52 13.28
C VAL A 23 19.03 -13.37 12.42
N TYR A 24 19.86 -12.60 11.71
CA TYR A 24 19.37 -11.55 10.80
C TYR A 24 18.60 -12.09 9.60
N ARG A 25 18.83 -13.35 9.17
CA ARG A 25 18.03 -13.98 8.11
C ARG A 25 16.64 -14.39 8.57
N LEU A 26 16.41 -14.53 9.88
CA LEU A 26 15.09 -14.80 10.44
C LEU A 26 14.23 -13.54 10.47
N PHE A 27 14.84 -12.37 10.59
CA PHE A 27 14.13 -11.11 10.69
C PHE A 27 13.90 -10.47 9.32
N GLU A 28 12.65 -10.22 9.00
CA GLU A 28 12.26 -9.45 7.84
C GLU A 28 11.82 -8.05 8.27
N VAL A 29 12.53 -7.03 7.79
CA VAL A 29 12.16 -5.62 8.02
C VAL A 29 11.46 -5.11 6.77
N LYS A 30 10.20 -4.74 6.93
CA LYS A 30 9.37 -4.13 5.89
C LYS A 30 9.02 -2.71 6.27
N SER A 31 8.75 -1.88 5.29
CA SER A 31 8.31 -0.51 5.54
C SER A 31 7.35 -0.01 4.49
N GLY A 32 6.49 0.92 4.89
CA GLY A 32 5.51 1.53 4.02
C GLY A 32 5.31 3.00 4.36
N ILE A 33 4.65 3.69 3.45
CA ILE A 33 4.23 5.06 3.60
C ILE A 33 2.72 5.07 3.39
N LEU A 34 1.98 5.64 4.33
CA LEU A 34 0.60 6.01 4.09
C LEU A 34 0.59 7.39 3.44
N LEU A 35 -0.15 7.54 2.34
CA LEU A 35 -0.35 8.78 1.62
C LEU A 35 -1.84 9.11 1.57
N SER A 36 -2.14 10.40 1.43
CA SER A 36 -3.50 10.88 1.25
C SER A 36 -3.61 11.97 0.19
N GLN A 37 -4.80 12.13 -0.36
CA GLN A 37 -5.15 13.20 -1.29
C GLN A 37 -6.61 13.64 -1.08
N SER A 38 -6.87 14.94 -1.18
CA SER A 38 -8.23 15.48 -1.28
C SER A 38 -8.86 15.06 -2.60
N VAL A 39 -10.06 14.48 -2.55
CA VAL A 39 -10.83 14.08 -3.74
C VAL A 39 -11.52 15.30 -4.38
N VAL A 40 -11.80 16.33 -3.58
CA VAL A 40 -12.47 17.56 -4.04
C VAL A 40 -11.53 18.44 -4.88
N ASP A 41 -10.23 18.39 -4.57
CA ASP A 41 -9.19 19.18 -5.25
C ASP A 41 -8.72 18.55 -6.56
N VAL A 42 -9.36 17.47 -7.03
CA VAL A 42 -9.11 16.93 -8.37
C VAL A 42 -9.68 17.92 -9.38
N SER A 43 -8.85 18.89 -9.75
CA SER A 43 -8.99 19.61 -11.00
C SER A 43 -8.79 18.57 -12.09
N VAL A 44 -9.86 18.26 -12.83
CA VAL A 44 -9.73 17.57 -14.12
C VAL A 44 -8.68 18.36 -14.88
N SER A 45 -7.48 17.81 -15.03
CA SER A 45 -6.41 18.54 -15.68
C SER A 45 -6.86 18.77 -17.13
N GLU A 46 -7.23 20.00 -17.45
CA GLU A 46 -7.60 20.43 -18.82
C GLU A 46 -6.45 20.22 -19.83
N ALA A 47 -5.28 19.73 -19.38
CA ALA A 47 -4.09 19.50 -20.18
C ALA A 47 -4.15 18.26 -21.12
N THR A 48 -5.30 17.64 -21.32
CA THR A 48 -5.47 16.62 -22.38
C THR A 48 -6.82 16.72 -23.08
N ARG A 49 -7.10 17.87 -23.71
CA ARG A 49 -8.28 18.06 -24.58
C ARG A 49 -8.33 17.15 -25.82
N ASP A 50 -7.28 16.35 -26.05
CA ASP A 50 -7.18 15.39 -27.18
C ASP A 50 -7.24 13.90 -26.77
N ASN A 51 -7.47 13.58 -25.50
CA ASN A 51 -7.66 12.20 -25.06
C ASN A 51 -8.96 12.09 -24.26
N ALA A 52 -9.87 11.22 -24.70
CA ALA A 52 -11.08 10.87 -23.96
C ALA A 52 -10.77 10.64 -22.47
N PRO A 53 -11.71 10.97 -21.56
CA PRO A 53 -11.53 10.68 -20.13
C PRO A 53 -11.08 9.23 -19.97
N PRO A 54 -10.18 8.93 -19.00
CA PRO A 54 -9.72 7.56 -18.80
C PRO A 54 -10.96 6.68 -18.63
N HIS A 55 -11.18 5.78 -19.59
CA HIS A 55 -12.28 4.82 -19.55
C HIS A 55 -11.93 3.79 -18.47
N ILE A 56 -12.25 4.17 -17.24
CA ILE A 56 -12.32 3.21 -16.15
C ILE A 56 -13.76 2.78 -15.95
N THR A 57 -13.93 1.53 -15.57
CA THR A 57 -15.23 0.94 -15.26
C THR A 57 -15.16 0.31 -13.88
N GLU A 58 -16.26 0.39 -13.13
CA GLU A 58 -16.44 -0.45 -11.97
C GLU A 58 -16.82 -1.86 -12.44
N ALA A 59 -16.07 -2.86 -11.98
CA ALA A 59 -16.28 -4.24 -12.38
C ALA A 59 -17.64 -4.75 -11.85
N ARG A 60 -18.52 -5.18 -12.75
CA ARG A 60 -19.82 -5.80 -12.39
C ARG A 60 -19.71 -7.30 -12.11
N GLY A 61 -18.57 -7.89 -12.40
CA GLY A 61 -18.28 -9.30 -12.26
C GLY A 61 -16.79 -9.56 -12.47
N MET A 62 -16.37 -10.80 -12.32
CA MET A 62 -14.98 -11.18 -12.54
C MET A 62 -14.68 -11.26 -14.05
N GLU A 63 -13.68 -10.52 -14.51
CA GLU A 63 -13.17 -10.58 -15.87
C GLU A 63 -12.01 -11.59 -15.97
N SER A 64 -11.90 -12.28 -17.11
CA SER A 64 -10.76 -13.15 -17.41
C SER A 64 -9.47 -12.32 -17.50
N GLY A 65 -8.44 -12.70 -16.73
CA GLY A 65 -7.12 -12.05 -16.74
C GLY A 65 -6.78 -11.26 -15.47
N LEU A 66 -7.73 -11.07 -14.55
CA LEU A 66 -7.39 -10.60 -13.20
C LEU A 66 -6.61 -11.69 -12.45
N PRO A 67 -5.45 -11.39 -11.86
CA PRO A 67 -4.66 -12.35 -11.07
C PRO A 67 -5.24 -12.50 -9.65
N VAL A 68 -6.56 -12.66 -9.55
CA VAL A 68 -7.31 -12.89 -8.32
C VAL A 68 -8.20 -14.11 -8.55
N SER A 69 -8.32 -15.00 -7.56
CA SER A 69 -9.24 -16.13 -7.68
C SER A 69 -10.69 -15.66 -7.63
N SER A 70 -11.61 -16.42 -8.21
CA SER A 70 -13.04 -16.13 -8.15
C SER A 70 -13.54 -16.05 -6.70
N GLU A 71 -13.03 -16.91 -5.83
CA GLU A 71 -13.35 -16.89 -4.40
C GLU A 71 -12.90 -15.59 -3.72
N GLU A 72 -11.67 -15.16 -3.99
CA GLU A 72 -11.12 -13.93 -3.42
C GLU A 72 -11.82 -12.68 -3.97
N PHE A 73 -12.13 -12.65 -5.27
CA PHE A 73 -12.94 -11.59 -5.86
C PHE A 73 -14.30 -11.49 -5.15
N GLN A 74 -15.02 -12.61 -5.06
CA GLN A 74 -16.34 -12.65 -4.40
C GLN A 74 -16.24 -12.27 -2.92
N ARG A 75 -15.20 -12.72 -2.21
CA ARG A 75 -14.95 -12.35 -0.82
C ARG A 75 -14.79 -10.84 -0.67
N ARG A 76 -13.97 -10.20 -1.50
CA ARG A 76 -13.74 -8.75 -1.48
C ARG A 76 -15.01 -7.98 -1.80
N THR A 77 -15.76 -8.40 -2.81
CA THR A 77 -17.03 -7.77 -3.21
C THR A 77 -18.09 -7.88 -2.10
N ARG A 78 -18.23 -9.05 -1.46
CA ARG A 78 -19.14 -9.24 -0.32
C ARG A 78 -18.77 -8.39 0.90
N GLN A 79 -17.49 -8.03 1.03
CA GLN A 79 -17.00 -7.09 2.04
C GLN A 79 -17.25 -5.61 1.66
N GLY A 80 -17.93 -5.34 0.55
CA GLY A 80 -18.24 -3.99 0.07
C GLY A 80 -17.10 -3.31 -0.70
N ASN A 81 -16.05 -4.05 -1.05
CA ASN A 81 -14.96 -3.50 -1.86
C ASN A 81 -15.36 -3.47 -3.34
N ARG A 82 -14.99 -2.39 -4.03
CA ARG A 82 -15.25 -2.20 -5.46
C ARG A 82 -13.95 -2.32 -6.25
N LEU A 83 -13.98 -3.03 -7.36
CA LEU A 83 -12.85 -3.11 -8.28
C LEU A 83 -13.06 -2.11 -9.41
N TYR A 84 -12.08 -1.23 -9.61
CA TYR A 84 -12.02 -0.37 -10.78
C TYR A 84 -11.01 -0.91 -11.78
N GLN A 85 -11.39 -0.92 -13.04
CA GLN A 85 -10.62 -1.47 -14.15
C GLN A 85 -10.40 -0.37 -15.19
N MET A 86 -9.23 -0.36 -15.81
CA MET A 86 -8.90 0.50 -16.92
C MET A 86 -8.65 -0.36 -18.15
N HIS A 87 -9.31 -0.02 -19.25
CA HIS A 87 -9.15 -0.70 -20.53
C HIS A 87 -8.54 0.24 -21.57
N LEU A 88 -7.68 -0.29 -22.43
CA LEU A 88 -7.18 0.36 -23.65
C LEU A 88 -7.42 -0.60 -24.81
N ASP A 89 -8.05 -0.14 -25.89
CA ASP A 89 -8.40 -0.96 -27.05
C ASP A 89 -9.10 -2.28 -26.67
N ASN A 90 -10.03 -2.19 -25.72
CA ASN A 90 -10.80 -3.31 -25.17
C ASN A 90 -9.95 -4.38 -24.41
N GLN A 91 -8.71 -4.06 -24.05
CA GLN A 91 -7.85 -4.88 -23.19
C GLN A 91 -7.77 -4.30 -21.80
N LEU A 92 -7.94 -5.13 -20.76
CA LEU A 92 -7.66 -4.74 -19.38
C LEU A 92 -6.17 -4.41 -19.25
N VAL A 93 -5.81 -3.21 -18.78
CA VAL A 93 -4.39 -2.78 -18.66
C VAL A 93 -3.98 -2.42 -17.23
N SER A 94 -4.94 -2.01 -16.41
CA SER A 94 -4.69 -1.64 -15.01
C SER A 94 -5.96 -1.82 -14.19
N TRP A 95 -5.82 -2.11 -12.90
CA TRP A 95 -6.95 -2.16 -11.98
C TRP A 95 -6.53 -1.80 -10.56
N GLY A 96 -7.51 -1.52 -9.70
CA GLY A 96 -7.31 -1.25 -8.29
C GLY A 96 -8.59 -1.45 -7.48
N TRP A 97 -8.44 -1.96 -6.27
CA TRP A 97 -9.54 -2.14 -5.33
C TRP A 97 -9.75 -0.88 -4.49
N VAL A 98 -11.01 -0.60 -4.18
CA VAL A 98 -11.42 0.54 -3.36
C VAL A 98 -12.31 0.03 -2.24
N ALA A 99 -11.93 0.38 -1.01
CA ALA A 99 -12.75 0.21 0.17
C ALA A 99 -13.38 1.55 0.57
N GLY A 100 -14.67 1.55 0.94
CA GLY A 100 -15.38 2.72 1.43
C GLY A 100 -15.33 2.84 2.96
N ALA A 101 -15.94 3.90 3.49
CA ALA A 101 -16.05 4.17 4.92
C ALA A 101 -16.55 2.94 5.72
N GLY A 102 -15.99 2.75 6.92
CA GLY A 102 -16.31 1.65 7.82
C GLY A 102 -15.68 0.30 7.47
N SER A 103 -15.19 0.10 6.24
CA SER A 103 -14.49 -1.13 5.86
C SER A 103 -13.18 -1.29 6.65
N ARG A 104 -12.95 -2.47 7.23
CA ARG A 104 -11.66 -2.83 7.84
C ARG A 104 -10.80 -3.60 6.86
N ILE A 105 -9.69 -3.00 6.43
CA ILE A 105 -8.82 -3.52 5.37
C ILE A 105 -7.42 -3.77 5.91
N GLY A 106 -6.81 -4.87 5.47
CA GLY A 106 -5.39 -5.14 5.68
C GLY A 106 -4.54 -4.15 4.89
N VAL A 107 -3.70 -3.41 5.58
CA VAL A 107 -2.63 -2.58 5.03
C VAL A 107 -1.35 -3.42 4.94
N LEU A 108 -0.36 -2.96 4.16
CA LEU A 108 0.93 -3.64 4.04
C LEU A 108 1.52 -3.93 5.42
N HIS A 109 2.08 -5.14 5.56
CA HIS A 109 2.88 -5.59 6.69
C HIS A 109 2.10 -5.88 8.00
N ASP A 110 0.92 -6.50 7.86
CA ASP A 110 -0.01 -6.94 8.93
C ASP A 110 -0.62 -5.81 9.77
N LEU A 111 -0.73 -4.63 9.18
CA LEU A 111 -1.43 -3.51 9.78
C LEU A 111 -2.86 -3.46 9.25
N TYR A 112 -3.76 -2.79 9.97
CA TYR A 112 -5.15 -2.65 9.56
C TYR A 112 -5.56 -1.19 9.55
N LEU A 113 -6.43 -0.85 8.62
CA LEU A 113 -7.09 0.44 8.54
C LEU A 113 -8.59 0.20 8.57
N THR A 114 -9.29 0.88 9.47
CA THR A 114 -10.72 1.12 9.30
C THR A 114 -10.85 2.39 8.48
N VAL A 115 -11.46 2.32 7.29
CA VAL A 115 -11.58 3.49 6.41
C VAL A 115 -12.48 4.53 7.09
N PRO A 116 -12.01 5.78 7.26
CA PRO A 116 -12.78 6.82 7.93
C PRO A 116 -14.04 7.22 7.18
N GLU A 117 -14.95 7.90 7.88
CA GLU A 117 -16.12 8.52 7.28
C GLU A 117 -15.71 9.53 6.19
N GLY A 118 -16.46 9.56 5.09
CA GLY A 118 -16.15 10.43 3.94
C GLY A 118 -14.81 10.14 3.26
N ALA A 119 -14.16 9.00 3.52
CA ALA A 119 -12.92 8.60 2.90
C ALA A 119 -13.06 7.30 2.09
N LEU A 120 -12.11 7.10 1.17
CA LEU A 120 -11.89 5.83 0.48
C LEU A 120 -10.43 5.39 0.66
N TYR A 121 -10.20 4.08 0.60
CA TYR A 121 -8.87 3.50 0.59
C TYR A 121 -8.64 2.71 -0.71
N ILE A 122 -7.63 3.12 -1.48
CA ILE A 122 -7.24 2.46 -2.73
C ILE A 122 -6.10 1.49 -2.44
N TRP A 123 -6.27 0.23 -2.85
CA TRP A 123 -5.35 -0.85 -2.55
C TRP A 123 -5.26 -1.88 -3.68
N ASP A 124 -4.26 -2.74 -3.58
CA ASP A 124 -3.99 -3.84 -4.54
C ASP A 124 -4.09 -3.39 -6.01
N CYS A 125 -3.43 -2.27 -6.31
CA CYS A 125 -3.38 -1.69 -7.63
C CYS A 125 -2.28 -2.35 -8.47
N VAL A 126 -2.62 -2.70 -9.70
CA VAL A 126 -1.69 -3.31 -10.64
C VAL A 126 -1.83 -2.66 -12.00
N THR A 127 -0.70 -2.48 -12.67
CA THR A 127 -0.62 -2.24 -14.11
C THR A 127 0.13 -3.39 -14.74
N ILE A 128 -0.46 -3.95 -15.79
CA ILE A 128 0.10 -5.04 -16.57
C ILE A 128 1.51 -4.66 -17.07
N PRO A 129 2.52 -5.56 -16.99
CA PRO A 129 3.91 -5.24 -17.30
C PRO A 129 4.14 -4.46 -18.59
N GLU A 130 3.46 -4.84 -19.67
CA GLU A 130 3.56 -4.28 -21.02
C GLU A 130 3.12 -2.81 -21.10
N TYR A 131 2.26 -2.39 -20.17
CA TYR A 131 1.66 -1.05 -20.10
C TYR A 131 2.31 -0.16 -19.00
N ARG A 132 3.30 -0.68 -18.27
CA ARG A 132 4.03 0.11 -17.26
C ARG A 132 4.80 1.25 -17.91
N GLY A 133 4.95 2.36 -17.18
CA GLY A 133 5.64 3.55 -17.66
C GLY A 133 4.84 4.41 -18.65
N ARG A 134 3.66 3.97 -19.09
CA ARG A 134 2.79 4.68 -20.06
C ARG A 134 1.72 5.57 -19.42
N GLY A 135 1.82 5.82 -18.11
CA GLY A 135 0.85 6.66 -17.37
C GLY A 135 -0.46 5.98 -16.99
N CYS A 136 -0.62 4.67 -17.18
CA CYS A 136 -1.89 3.97 -16.87
C CYS A 136 -2.24 4.02 -15.37
N PHE A 137 -1.28 3.78 -14.47
CA PHE A 137 -1.56 3.83 -13.02
C PHE A 137 -2.03 5.22 -12.54
N PRO A 138 -1.36 6.35 -12.89
CA PRO A 138 -1.91 7.68 -12.60
C PRO A 138 -3.32 7.92 -13.15
N ARG A 139 -3.60 7.50 -14.39
CA ARG A 139 -4.94 7.63 -15.00
C ARG A 139 -6.01 6.79 -14.30
N LEU A 140 -5.65 5.58 -13.87
CA LEU A 140 -6.52 4.74 -13.03
C LEU A 140 -6.85 5.45 -11.71
N LEU A 141 -5.84 6.02 -11.03
CA LEU A 141 -6.05 6.77 -9.78
C LEU A 141 -6.98 7.97 -10.01
N GLU A 142 -6.74 8.77 -11.04
CA GLU A 142 -7.60 9.90 -11.40
C GLU A 142 -9.04 9.46 -11.65
N GLY A 143 -9.24 8.41 -12.44
CA GLY A 143 -10.57 7.85 -12.67
C GLY A 143 -11.25 7.41 -11.38
N ILE A 144 -10.54 6.72 -10.48
CA ILE A 144 -11.07 6.26 -9.18
C ILE A 144 -11.52 7.46 -8.34
N LEU A 145 -10.72 8.52 -8.30
CA LEU A 145 -11.06 9.74 -7.55
C LEU A 145 -12.29 10.42 -8.14
N CYS A 146 -12.35 10.57 -9.47
CA CYS A 146 -13.50 11.14 -10.16
C CYS A 146 -14.79 10.34 -9.90
N ALA A 147 -14.72 9.01 -9.99
CA ALA A 147 -15.87 8.13 -9.76
C ALA A 147 -16.39 8.17 -8.31
N ASN A 148 -15.54 8.52 -7.34
CA ASN A 148 -15.88 8.54 -5.92
C ASN A 148 -16.04 9.94 -5.33
N ARG A 149 -15.84 10.99 -6.12
CA ARG A 149 -16.02 12.39 -5.70
C ARG A 149 -17.38 12.70 -5.07
N PRO A 150 -18.52 12.12 -5.53
CA PRO A 150 -19.82 12.40 -4.90
C PRO A 150 -19.95 11.90 -3.47
N THR A 151 -19.16 10.91 -3.06
CA THR A 151 -19.30 10.21 -1.77
C THR A 151 -18.06 10.26 -0.90
N SER A 152 -16.93 10.78 -1.41
CA SER A 152 -15.66 10.79 -0.71
C SER A 152 -14.95 12.14 -0.87
N THR A 153 -14.36 12.62 0.22
CA THR A 153 -13.56 13.84 0.28
C THR A 153 -12.07 13.54 0.42
N LEU A 154 -11.71 12.35 0.90
CA LEU A 154 -10.33 11.93 1.15
C LEU A 154 -10.03 10.56 0.52
N ALA A 155 -8.93 10.46 -0.22
CA ALA A 155 -8.41 9.19 -0.71
C ALA A 155 -7.13 8.82 0.03
N LEU A 156 -7.04 7.56 0.48
CA LEU A 156 -5.92 7.00 1.22
C LEU A 156 -5.26 5.87 0.42
N VAL A 157 -3.93 5.79 0.45
CA VAL A 157 -3.15 4.71 -0.17
C VAL A 157 -1.94 4.38 0.68
N ALA A 158 -1.61 3.10 0.84
CA ALA A 158 -0.33 2.67 1.38
C ALA A 158 0.58 2.08 0.29
N VAL A 159 1.87 2.37 0.36
CA VAL A 159 2.88 1.87 -0.60
C VAL A 159 4.16 1.45 0.12
N ASP A 160 4.78 0.35 -0.31
CA ASP A 160 6.09 -0.07 0.21
C ASP A 160 7.14 0.99 -0.15
N VAL A 161 8.02 1.37 0.79
CA VAL A 161 9.03 2.42 0.56
C VAL A 161 9.95 2.10 -0.62
N ARG A 162 10.15 0.80 -0.89
CA ARG A 162 11.01 0.27 -1.96
C ARG A 162 10.31 0.29 -3.32
N ASN A 163 8.99 0.41 -3.36
CA ASN A 163 8.24 0.59 -4.60
C ASN A 163 8.33 2.03 -5.09
N GLY A 164 9.52 2.41 -5.58
CA GLY A 164 9.80 3.75 -6.07
C GLY A 164 8.92 4.16 -7.27
N ALA A 165 8.50 3.20 -8.10
CA ALA A 165 7.64 3.46 -9.25
C ALA A 165 6.24 3.92 -8.82
N SER A 166 5.55 3.15 -7.97
CA SER A 166 4.23 3.53 -7.44
C SER A 166 4.30 4.80 -6.61
N ARG A 167 5.36 4.99 -5.80
CA ARG A 167 5.56 6.23 -5.03
C ARG A 167 5.62 7.47 -5.92
N ARG A 168 6.41 7.43 -7.00
CA ARG A 168 6.49 8.56 -7.95
C ARG A 168 5.15 8.80 -8.64
N ALA A 169 4.44 7.75 -9.01
CA ALA A 169 3.13 7.86 -9.63
C ALA A 169 2.09 8.47 -8.68
N LEU A 170 2.05 8.05 -7.41
CA LEU A 170 1.18 8.59 -6.38
C LEU A 170 1.44 10.08 -6.14
N VAL A 171 2.70 10.48 -6.01
CA VAL A 171 3.06 11.90 -5.85
C VAL A 171 2.66 12.73 -7.07
N LYS A 172 2.89 12.22 -8.30
CA LYS A 172 2.44 12.87 -9.53
C LYS A 172 0.91 12.99 -9.61
N ALA A 173 0.20 12.00 -9.07
CA ALA A 173 -1.25 12.01 -8.97
C ALA A 173 -1.75 12.85 -7.78
N GLY A 174 -0.90 13.62 -7.10
CA GLY A 174 -1.28 14.56 -6.04
C GLY A 174 -1.35 13.99 -4.62
N PHE A 175 -1.04 12.70 -4.43
CA PHE A 175 -0.95 12.11 -3.10
C PHE A 175 0.26 12.63 -2.31
N ARG A 176 0.01 12.99 -1.05
CA ARG A 176 1.01 13.52 -0.13
C ARG A 176 1.30 12.51 0.98
N PRO A 177 2.57 12.34 1.40
CA PRO A 177 2.91 11.46 2.52
C PRO A 177 2.27 11.94 3.84
N GLY A 178 1.56 11.03 4.51
CA GLY A 178 1.02 11.24 5.85
C GLY A 178 2.03 10.85 6.93
N PHE A 179 2.40 9.57 6.97
CA PHE A 179 3.43 9.03 7.87
C PHE A 179 4.11 7.80 7.26
N THR A 180 5.29 7.46 7.77
CA THR A 180 6.03 6.24 7.40
C THR A 180 5.96 5.24 8.54
N TYR A 181 6.00 3.96 8.22
CA TYR A 181 6.01 2.90 9.21
C TYR A 181 6.97 1.78 8.82
N ILE A 182 7.49 1.08 9.83
CA ILE A 182 8.32 -0.11 9.72
C ILE A 182 7.64 -1.23 10.49
N SER A 183 7.65 -2.43 9.93
CA SER A 183 7.19 -3.66 10.56
C SER A 183 8.36 -4.65 10.57
N VAL A 184 8.67 -5.18 11.75
CA VAL A 184 9.70 -6.20 11.94
C VAL A 184 9.00 -7.53 12.17
N ARG A 185 9.35 -8.51 11.35
CA ARG A 185 8.74 -9.84 11.35
C ARG A 185 9.80 -10.90 11.58
N THR A 186 9.40 -12.06 12.09
CA THR A 186 10.23 -13.27 12.09
C THR A 186 9.38 -14.46 11.69
N LEU A 187 9.88 -15.30 10.76
CA LEU A 187 9.16 -16.50 10.29
C LEU A 187 7.68 -16.24 9.91
N GLY A 188 7.40 -15.09 9.29
CA GLY A 188 6.05 -14.68 8.90
C GLY A 188 5.24 -13.98 9.99
N LEU A 189 5.66 -14.03 11.26
CA LEU A 189 4.97 -13.40 12.39
C LEU A 189 5.45 -11.96 12.61
N GLY A 190 4.51 -11.01 12.70
CA GLY A 190 4.80 -9.63 13.09
C GLY A 190 5.20 -9.56 14.57
N LEU A 191 6.39 -9.02 14.85
CA LEU A 191 6.89 -8.84 16.21
C LEU A 191 6.50 -7.48 16.76
N PHE A 192 6.79 -6.43 16.00
CA PHE A 192 6.42 -5.07 16.32
C PHE A 192 6.39 -4.21 15.07
N SER A 193 5.63 -3.12 15.15
CA SER A 193 5.56 -2.11 14.12
C SER A 193 5.62 -0.71 14.74
N ILE A 194 6.38 0.17 14.11
CA ILE A 194 6.55 1.56 14.52
C ILE A 194 6.16 2.49 13.38
N ALA A 195 5.45 3.56 13.70
CA ALA A 195 5.16 4.64 12.78
C ALA A 195 5.88 5.90 13.22
N PHE A 196 6.20 6.75 12.25
CA PHE A 196 6.87 8.01 12.49
C PHE A 196 6.49 9.09 11.48
N LYS A 197 6.43 10.32 11.96
CA LYS A 197 6.21 11.55 11.19
C LYS A 197 6.97 12.69 11.85
N GLY A 198 7.98 13.22 11.17
CA GLY A 198 8.90 14.18 11.76
C GLY A 198 9.61 13.60 12.98
N ARG A 199 9.47 14.25 14.15
CA ARG A 199 10.07 13.79 15.42
C ARG A 199 9.17 12.85 16.23
N ASN A 200 7.92 12.67 15.82
CA ASN A 200 6.97 11.82 16.52
C ASN A 200 7.16 10.37 16.09
N VAL A 201 7.32 9.47 17.06
CA VAL A 201 7.49 8.03 16.86
C VAL A 201 6.58 7.30 17.84
N GLY A 202 5.92 6.24 17.39
CA GLY A 202 5.09 5.40 18.23
C GLY A 202 4.81 4.05 17.60
N ARG A 203 3.98 3.24 18.25
CA ARG A 203 3.47 1.99 17.65
C ARG A 203 2.66 2.33 16.39
N ALA A 204 2.78 1.50 15.34
CA ALA A 204 2.15 1.84 14.06
C ALA A 204 0.62 1.72 14.07
N GLN A 205 0.05 0.66 14.64
CA GLN A 205 -1.39 0.41 14.58
C GLN A 205 -2.25 1.57 15.13
N PRO A 206 -1.94 2.19 16.29
CA PRO A 206 -2.67 3.36 16.77
C PRO A 206 -2.68 4.55 15.81
N TRP A 207 -1.66 4.71 14.97
CA TRP A 207 -1.62 5.78 13.97
C TRP A 207 -2.60 5.52 12.83
N PHE A 208 -2.85 4.25 12.49
CA PHE A 208 -3.89 3.89 11.53
C PHE A 208 -5.28 4.02 12.13
N ASP A 209 -5.45 3.59 13.39
CA ASP A 209 -6.74 3.68 14.09
C ASP A 209 -7.19 5.14 14.31
N ALA A 210 -6.25 6.07 14.43
CA ALA A 210 -6.50 7.50 14.61
C ALA A 210 -6.78 8.26 13.31
N ILE A 211 -6.75 7.62 12.13
CA ILE A 211 -7.05 8.31 10.88
C ILE A 211 -8.55 8.65 10.86
N GLY A 212 -8.86 9.94 10.76
CA GLY A 212 -10.24 10.45 10.66
C GLY A 212 -11.06 10.42 11.96
N GLN A 213 -10.39 10.22 13.11
CA GLN A 213 -10.87 10.72 14.41
C GLN A 213 -10.58 12.21 14.51
#